data_AF-A0A2E0MEJ8-F1
#
_entry.id   AF-A0A2E0MEJ8-F1
#
_cell.length_a   1.000
_cell.length_b   1.000
_cell.length_c   1.000
_cell.angle_alpha   90.00
_cell.angle_beta   90.00
_cell.angle_gamma   90.00
#
_symmetry.space_group_name_H-M   'P 1'
#
loop_
_entity.id
_entity.type
_entity.pdbx_description
1 polymer ?
#
loop_
_entity_poly.entity_id
_entity_poly.type
_entity_poly.pdbx_seq_one_letter_code
_entity_poly.pdbx_strand_id
1 'polypeptide(L)'
;MARKRRKKSKNYFTQDTEDAIVLYNNTSDPEKRSKIYEARIHYAFFKLTENIIHTFKFYHTEVNNLEHLQHEIITFLLTKMHLFDPSKGAKAYSYFGTIVKRWLILYNTKNYNKKIKKVPTDTLLKENSTYVWNNVDNYNKKKDELSEYIDLFVDYTTENILELFPKKNDAQIADAILELFRKREVLEVFNKKALYIYIREMVEVKTPKITKIADKLYDIFKSNYIHFLEHGYTRFQ
;
A
#
# COMPACT_ATOMS: atom_id res chain seq x y z
N MET A 1 -45.93 4.56 -34.90
CA MET A 1 -45.23 3.66 -33.94
C MET A 1 -44.21 4.47 -33.15
N ALA A 2 -44.36 4.55 -31.82
CA ALA A 2 -43.41 5.28 -30.98
C ALA A 2 -42.03 4.61 -31.02
N ARG A 3 -41.00 5.34 -31.48
CA ARG A 3 -39.62 4.83 -31.60
C ARG A 3 -39.11 4.46 -30.20
N LYS A 4 -39.01 3.16 -29.91
CA LYS A 4 -38.51 2.65 -28.63
C LYS A 4 -37.11 3.23 -28.38
N ARG A 5 -36.99 4.09 -27.37
CA ARG A 5 -35.74 4.78 -27.02
C ARG A 5 -34.66 3.72 -26.78
N ARG A 6 -33.60 3.69 -27.60
CA ARG A 6 -32.47 2.77 -27.42
C ARG A 6 -31.94 2.94 -25.99
N LYS A 7 -31.84 1.85 -25.22
CA LYS A 7 -31.17 1.87 -23.91
C LYS A 7 -29.78 2.48 -24.10
N LYS A 8 -29.47 3.57 -23.39
CA LYS A 8 -28.11 4.12 -23.38
C LYS A 8 -27.16 3.00 -22.94
N SER A 9 -26.14 2.74 -23.74
CA SER A 9 -25.04 1.86 -23.36
C SER A 9 -24.53 2.32 -22.00
N LYS A 10 -24.43 1.41 -21.03
CA LYS A 10 -23.82 1.70 -19.71
C LYS A 10 -22.30 1.88 -19.82
N ASN A 11 -21.72 1.64 -20.99
CA ASN A 11 -20.29 1.62 -21.20
C ASN A 11 -19.78 3.03 -21.49
N TYR A 12 -19.12 3.64 -20.51
CA TYR A 12 -18.59 5.01 -20.55
C TYR A 12 -17.15 5.08 -21.09
N PHE A 13 -16.51 3.93 -21.29
CA PHE A 13 -15.16 3.80 -21.82
C PHE A 13 -15.21 2.79 -22.97
N THR A 14 -15.06 3.27 -24.19
CA THR A 14 -15.24 2.46 -25.42
C THR A 14 -13.99 2.51 -26.29
N GLN A 15 -14.00 1.75 -27.40
CA GLN A 15 -12.92 1.82 -28.39
C GLN A 15 -12.77 3.24 -28.94
N ASP A 16 -13.86 3.98 -29.11
CA ASP A 16 -13.83 5.39 -29.56
C ASP A 16 -12.98 6.28 -28.64
N THR A 17 -13.03 6.03 -27.32
CA THR A 17 -12.21 6.70 -26.32
C THR A 17 -10.74 6.32 -26.48
N GLU A 18 -10.44 5.04 -26.67
CA GLU A 18 -9.07 4.55 -26.85
C GLU A 18 -8.45 5.15 -28.12
N ASP A 19 -9.18 5.13 -29.23
CA ASP A 19 -8.77 5.74 -30.49
C ASP A 19 -8.56 7.26 -30.34
N ALA A 20 -9.41 7.92 -29.55
CA ALA A 20 -9.26 9.34 -29.24
C ALA A 20 -7.99 9.62 -28.41
N ILE A 21 -7.60 8.74 -27.49
CA ILE A 21 -6.35 8.86 -26.71
C ILE A 21 -5.15 8.72 -27.65
N VAL A 22 -5.18 7.77 -28.58
CA VAL A 22 -4.13 7.61 -29.60
C VAL A 22 -4.05 8.85 -30.50
N LEU A 23 -5.19 9.36 -30.96
CA LEU A 23 -5.24 10.58 -31.76
C LEU A 23 -4.72 11.79 -30.98
N TYR A 24 -5.11 11.94 -29.71
CA TYR A 24 -4.63 12.99 -28.80
C TYR A 24 -3.10 12.96 -28.68
N ASN A 25 -2.51 11.78 -28.48
CA ASN A 25 -1.06 11.61 -28.34
C ASN A 25 -0.29 11.94 -29.63
N ASN A 26 -0.91 11.70 -30.79
CA ASN A 26 -0.30 11.98 -32.10
C ASN A 26 -0.61 13.39 -32.64
N THR A 27 -1.42 14.18 -31.94
CA THR A 27 -1.76 15.55 -32.37
C THR A 27 -0.78 16.56 -31.78
N SER A 28 -0.04 17.25 -32.64
CA SER A 28 0.91 18.30 -32.22
C SER A 28 0.24 19.63 -31.90
N ASP A 29 -0.88 19.94 -32.56
CA ASP A 29 -1.62 21.20 -32.39
C ASP A 29 -2.37 21.23 -31.04
N PRO A 30 -2.02 22.15 -30.11
CA PRO A 30 -2.62 22.23 -28.79
C PRO A 30 -4.15 22.45 -28.80
N GLU A 31 -4.68 23.25 -29.74
CA GLU A 31 -6.12 23.54 -29.77
C GLU A 31 -6.93 22.32 -30.19
N LYS A 32 -6.48 21.63 -31.24
CA LYS A 32 -7.09 20.38 -31.70
C LYS A 32 -7.01 19.31 -30.62
N ARG A 33 -5.86 19.20 -29.95
CA ARG A 33 -5.64 18.27 -28.86
C ARG A 33 -6.59 18.53 -27.68
N SER A 34 -6.81 19.80 -27.33
CA SER A 34 -7.78 20.21 -26.31
C SER A 34 -9.22 19.79 -26.68
N LYS A 35 -9.64 20.06 -27.93
CA LYS A 35 -10.97 19.67 -28.44
C LYS A 35 -11.18 18.16 -28.43
N ILE A 36 -10.17 17.38 -28.80
CA ILE A 36 -10.23 15.90 -28.74
C ILE A 36 -10.46 15.42 -27.32
N TYR A 37 -9.72 15.99 -26.35
CA TYR A 37 -9.86 15.62 -24.96
C TYR A 37 -11.25 15.93 -24.42
N GLU A 38 -11.70 17.18 -24.57
CA GLU A 38 -12.99 17.65 -24.08
C GLU A 38 -14.14 16.81 -24.63
N ALA A 39 -14.15 16.55 -25.94
CA ALA A 39 -15.26 15.89 -26.61
C ALA A 39 -15.29 14.37 -26.41
N ARG A 40 -14.13 13.69 -26.37
CA ARG A 40 -14.06 12.22 -26.51
C ARG A 40 -13.35 11.49 -25.36
N ILE A 41 -12.58 12.18 -24.53
CA ILE A 41 -11.76 11.53 -23.48
C ILE A 41 -12.22 11.93 -22.08
N HIS A 42 -12.53 13.20 -21.86
CA HIS A 42 -12.79 13.76 -20.54
C HIS A 42 -13.90 13.01 -19.80
N TYR A 43 -15.05 12.79 -20.44
CA TYR A 43 -16.18 12.08 -19.82
C TYR A 43 -15.82 10.64 -19.41
N ALA A 44 -15.02 9.95 -20.22
CA ALA A 44 -14.60 8.58 -19.94
C ALA A 44 -13.65 8.53 -18.74
N PHE A 45 -12.71 9.47 -18.65
CA PHE A 45 -11.80 9.60 -17.51
C PHE A 45 -12.57 10.01 -16.25
N PHE A 46 -13.50 10.94 -16.36
CA PHE A 46 -14.37 11.36 -15.25
C PHE A 46 -15.13 10.17 -14.65
N LYS A 47 -15.83 9.39 -15.47
CA LYS A 47 -16.59 8.21 -14.99
C LYS A 47 -15.67 7.09 -14.50
N LEU A 48 -14.49 6.92 -15.11
CA LEU A 48 -13.49 5.96 -14.65
C LEU A 48 -13.02 6.27 -13.23
N THR A 49 -12.61 7.52 -12.99
CA THR A 49 -12.11 7.94 -11.67
C THR A 49 -13.22 7.93 -10.62
N GLU A 50 -14.41 8.44 -10.96
CA GLU A 50 -15.60 8.40 -10.08
C GLU A 50 -15.89 6.97 -9.60
N ASN A 51 -16.00 6.02 -10.53
CA ASN A 51 -16.33 4.63 -10.19
C ASN A 51 -15.24 3.97 -9.34
N ILE A 52 -13.95 4.23 -9.63
CA ILE A 52 -12.85 3.64 -8.86
C ILE A 52 -12.81 4.26 -7.46
N ILE A 53 -12.97 5.58 -7.33
CA ILE A 53 -13.05 6.27 -6.02
C ILE A 53 -14.18 5.68 -5.19
N HIS A 54 -15.39 5.52 -5.75
CA HIS A 54 -16.51 4.94 -5.02
C HIS A 54 -16.30 3.46 -4.64
N THR A 55 -15.52 2.72 -5.42
CA THR A 55 -15.18 1.33 -5.11
C THR A 55 -14.10 1.24 -4.01
N PHE A 56 -13.19 2.21 -3.96
CA PHE A 56 -12.16 2.28 -2.93
C PHE A 56 -12.79 2.72 -1.59
N LYS A 57 -12.89 1.80 -0.62
CA LYS A 57 -13.35 2.13 0.73
C LYS A 57 -12.27 2.93 1.47
N PHE A 58 -12.36 4.26 1.44
CA PHE A 58 -11.43 5.11 2.18
C PHE A 58 -11.79 5.17 3.67
N TYR A 59 -11.22 4.27 4.48
CA TYR A 59 -11.43 4.26 5.93
C TYR A 59 -10.76 5.44 6.67
N HIS A 60 -9.84 6.17 6.02
CA HIS A 60 -8.94 7.12 6.69
C HIS A 60 -8.76 8.47 5.99
N THR A 61 -9.50 8.75 4.91
CA THR A 61 -9.39 10.04 4.24
C THR A 61 -10.34 11.06 4.86
N GLU A 62 -9.78 12.10 5.45
CA GLU A 62 -10.48 13.37 5.74
C GLU A 62 -10.68 14.17 4.44
N VAL A 63 -11.07 13.49 3.36
CA VAL A 63 -11.38 14.15 2.09
C VAL A 63 -12.83 14.56 2.18
N ASN A 64 -13.07 15.72 2.78
CA ASN A 64 -14.39 16.35 2.86
C ASN A 64 -14.94 16.70 1.46
N ASN A 65 -14.11 16.62 0.41
CA ASN A 65 -14.51 16.89 -0.96
C ASN A 65 -13.95 15.85 -1.97
N LEU A 66 -14.75 14.83 -2.27
CA LEU A 66 -14.44 13.78 -3.24
C LEU A 66 -14.24 14.34 -4.66
N GLU A 67 -14.86 15.47 -4.99
CA GLU A 67 -14.75 16.11 -6.30
C GLU A 67 -13.32 16.65 -6.53
N HIS A 68 -12.70 17.25 -5.51
CA HIS A 68 -11.30 17.68 -5.60
C HIS A 68 -10.35 16.50 -5.81
N LEU A 69 -10.54 15.40 -5.08
CA LEU A 69 -9.75 14.18 -5.26
C LEU A 69 -9.89 13.63 -6.68
N GLN A 70 -11.10 13.60 -7.20
CA GLN A 70 -11.37 13.17 -8.56
C GLN A 70 -10.67 14.07 -9.59
N HIS A 71 -10.74 15.39 -9.40
CA HIS A 71 -10.07 16.36 -10.26
C HIS A 71 -8.54 16.19 -10.26
N GLU A 72 -7.93 15.99 -9.09
CA GLU A 72 -6.49 15.73 -8.97
C GLU A 72 -6.08 14.49 -9.78
N ILE A 73 -6.85 13.40 -9.68
CA ILE A 73 -6.57 12.17 -10.41
C ILE A 73 -6.72 12.37 -11.92
N ILE A 74 -7.77 13.07 -12.37
CA ILE A 74 -7.97 13.36 -13.80
C ILE A 74 -6.79 14.17 -14.36
N THR A 75 -6.36 15.21 -13.64
CA THR A 75 -5.19 16.01 -14.01
C THR A 75 -3.91 15.17 -14.02
N PHE A 76 -3.75 14.26 -13.07
CA PHE A 76 -2.63 13.31 -13.07
C PHE A 76 -2.66 12.38 -14.29
N LEU A 77 -3.82 11.81 -14.64
CA LEU A 77 -3.97 10.96 -15.82
C LEU A 77 -3.61 11.69 -17.11
N LEU A 78 -4.05 12.95 -17.25
CA LEU A 78 -3.66 13.83 -18.36
C LEU A 78 -2.13 13.90 -18.53
N THR A 79 -1.38 14.05 -17.42
CA THR A 79 0.10 14.05 -17.48
C THR A 79 0.71 12.72 -17.90
N LYS A 80 -0.04 11.60 -17.85
CA LYS A 80 0.43 10.26 -18.17
C LYS A 80 -0.13 9.70 -19.47
N MET A 81 -1.07 10.39 -20.12
CA MET A 81 -1.72 9.92 -21.35
C MET A 81 -0.72 9.58 -22.46
N HIS A 82 0.33 10.38 -22.61
CA HIS A 82 1.37 10.18 -23.61
C HIS A 82 2.17 8.87 -23.46
N LEU A 83 2.10 8.22 -22.29
CA LEU A 83 2.77 6.94 -22.03
C LEU A 83 1.95 5.73 -22.47
N PHE A 84 0.69 5.93 -22.85
CA PHE A 84 -0.16 4.84 -23.31
C PHE A 84 0.22 4.41 -24.72
N ASP A 85 0.49 3.11 -24.87
CA ASP A 85 0.88 2.48 -26.11
C ASP A 85 -0.01 1.25 -26.36
N PRO A 86 -0.93 1.31 -27.34
CA PRO A 86 -1.83 0.20 -27.65
C PRO A 86 -1.11 -1.01 -28.26
N SER A 87 0.10 -0.84 -28.82
CA SER A 87 0.86 -1.95 -29.43
C SER A 87 1.30 -3.00 -28.41
N LYS A 88 1.36 -2.64 -27.12
CA LYS A 88 1.66 -3.54 -25.99
C LYS A 88 0.48 -4.44 -25.61
N GLY A 89 -0.64 -4.38 -26.33
CA GLY A 89 -1.81 -5.24 -26.14
C GLY A 89 -2.69 -4.87 -24.92
N ALA A 90 -2.37 -3.77 -24.22
CA ALA A 90 -3.14 -3.31 -23.08
C ALA A 90 -4.30 -2.40 -23.53
N LYS A 91 -5.52 -2.72 -23.09
CA LYS A 91 -6.69 -1.83 -23.27
C LYS A 91 -6.55 -0.59 -22.39
N ALA A 92 -6.86 0.58 -22.92
CA ALA A 92 -6.76 1.87 -22.23
C ALA A 92 -7.55 1.88 -20.91
N TYR A 93 -8.76 1.30 -20.89
CA TYR A 93 -9.56 1.17 -19.66
C TYR A 93 -8.78 0.49 -18.53
N SER A 94 -8.18 -0.67 -18.81
CA SER A 94 -7.44 -1.44 -17.82
C SER A 94 -6.13 -0.76 -17.43
N TYR A 95 -5.44 -0.16 -18.40
CA TYR A 95 -4.19 0.58 -18.20
C TYR A 95 -4.39 1.76 -17.26
N PHE A 96 -5.28 2.69 -17.61
CA PHE A 96 -5.55 3.87 -16.78
C PHE A 96 -6.25 3.49 -15.47
N GLY A 97 -7.11 2.48 -15.47
CA GLY A 97 -7.72 1.96 -14.23
C GLY A 97 -6.67 1.46 -13.23
N THR A 98 -5.61 0.81 -13.70
CA THR A 98 -4.48 0.38 -12.85
C THR A 98 -3.71 1.58 -12.29
N ILE A 99 -3.48 2.61 -13.12
CA ILE A 99 -2.81 3.84 -12.70
C ILE A 99 -3.61 4.56 -11.61
N VAL A 100 -4.93 4.72 -11.78
CA VAL A 100 -5.81 5.35 -10.79
C VAL A 100 -5.78 4.60 -9.47
N LYS A 101 -5.90 3.27 -9.49
CA LYS A 101 -5.83 2.44 -8.28
C LYS A 101 -4.50 2.62 -7.54
N ARG A 102 -3.38 2.57 -8.26
CA ARG A 102 -2.04 2.79 -7.68
C ARG A 102 -1.89 4.18 -7.08
N TRP A 103 -2.39 5.21 -7.75
CA TRP A 103 -2.38 6.57 -7.26
C TRP A 103 -3.19 6.70 -5.96
N LEU A 104 -4.39 6.12 -5.90
CA LEU A 104 -5.25 6.14 -4.72
C LEU A 104 -4.64 5.42 -3.52
N ILE A 105 -3.96 4.30 -3.75
CA ILE A 105 -3.20 3.59 -2.71
C ILE A 105 -2.13 4.53 -2.13
N LEU A 106 -1.30 5.12 -2.98
CA LEU A 106 -0.23 6.04 -2.55
C LEU A 106 -0.78 7.27 -1.82
N TYR A 107 -1.87 7.84 -2.32
CA TYR A 107 -2.54 8.99 -1.72
C TYR A 107 -3.05 8.68 -0.30
N ASN A 108 -3.69 7.51 -0.13
CA ASN A 108 -4.17 7.07 1.17
C ASN A 108 -3.00 6.80 2.14
N THR A 109 -1.95 6.11 1.71
CA THR A 109 -0.73 5.87 2.50
C THR A 109 -0.09 7.18 2.98
N LYS A 110 0.01 8.18 2.09
CA LYS A 110 0.57 9.50 2.43
C LYS A 110 -0.29 10.24 3.46
N ASN A 111 -1.62 10.22 3.31
CA ASN A 111 -2.53 10.87 4.24
C ASN A 111 -2.60 10.16 5.60
N TYR A 112 -2.57 8.83 5.61
CA TYR A 112 -2.44 8.03 6.83
C TYR A 112 -1.15 8.38 7.60
N ASN A 113 0.00 8.42 6.92
CA ASN A 113 1.27 8.81 7.53
C ASN A 113 1.25 10.24 8.09
N LYS A 114 0.58 11.18 7.41
CA LYS A 114 0.36 12.54 7.92
C LYS A 114 -0.55 12.54 9.15
N LYS A 115 -1.58 11.70 9.18
CA LYS A 115 -2.52 11.58 10.31
C LYS A 115 -1.80 11.04 11.55
N ILE A 116 -1.04 9.94 11.42
CA ILE A 116 -0.26 9.39 12.54
C ILE A 116 0.70 10.43 13.12
N LYS A 117 1.39 11.20 12.26
CA LYS A 117 2.34 12.24 12.71
C LYS A 117 1.70 13.42 13.42
N LYS A 118 0.40 13.67 13.20
CA LYS A 118 -0.34 14.80 13.80
C LYS A 118 -1.11 14.42 15.07
N VAL A 119 -1.36 13.14 15.32
CA VAL A 119 -2.08 12.69 16.50
C VAL A 119 -1.12 12.66 17.69
N PRO A 120 -1.42 13.33 18.83
CA PRO A 120 -0.61 13.24 20.03
C PRO A 120 -0.45 11.79 20.48
N THR A 121 0.74 11.42 20.91
CA THR A 121 1.14 10.05 21.28
C THR A 121 0.14 9.38 22.24
N ASP A 122 -0.45 10.16 23.15
CA ASP A 122 -1.43 9.72 24.15
C ASP A 122 -2.80 9.29 23.55
N THR A 123 -3.14 9.77 22.35
CA THR A 123 -4.41 9.43 21.69
C THR A 123 -4.28 8.19 20.80
N LEU A 124 -3.07 7.90 20.31
CA LEU A 124 -2.75 6.65 19.57
C LEU A 124 -2.80 5.42 20.49
N LEU A 125 -2.63 5.61 21.80
CA LEU A 125 -2.61 4.58 22.84
C LEU A 125 -4.00 4.21 23.38
N LYS A 126 -5.07 4.94 23.00
CA LYS A 126 -6.44 4.62 23.45
C LYS A 126 -6.96 3.33 22.80
N GLU A 127 -7.59 2.47 23.61
CA GLU A 127 -7.90 1.05 23.38
C GLU A 127 -8.77 0.70 22.14
N ASN A 128 -9.29 1.69 21.42
CA ASN A 128 -10.22 1.56 20.29
C ASN A 128 -9.65 1.98 18.92
N SER A 129 -8.33 2.05 18.74
CA SER A 129 -7.74 2.44 17.45
C SER A 129 -7.62 1.26 16.47
N THR A 130 -8.54 1.18 15.51
CA THR A 130 -8.51 0.23 14.37
C THR A 130 -7.64 0.79 13.25
N TYR A 131 -6.32 0.76 13.41
CA TYR A 131 -5.39 1.14 12.33
C TYR A 131 -4.63 -0.10 11.85
N VAL A 132 -4.81 -0.45 10.58
CA VAL A 132 -4.13 -1.56 9.89
C VAL A 132 -3.02 -0.96 9.05
N TRP A 133 -1.79 -1.42 9.26
CA TRP A 133 -0.64 -1.05 8.43
C TRP A 133 -0.66 -1.94 7.18
N ASN A 134 -0.85 -1.37 6.00
CA ASN A 134 -0.79 -2.13 4.74
C ASN A 134 0.60 -1.96 4.12
N ASN A 135 1.37 -3.04 4.08
CA ASN A 135 2.65 -3.16 3.35
C ASN A 135 2.37 -3.28 1.84
N VAL A 136 2.37 -2.16 1.09
CA VAL A 136 2.15 -2.17 -0.38
C VAL A 136 3.40 -1.74 -1.16
N ASP A 137 4.59 -1.83 -0.57
CA ASP A 137 5.84 -1.42 -1.23
C ASP A 137 6.79 -2.59 -1.56
N ASN A 138 6.28 -3.81 -1.80
CA ASN A 138 7.13 -5.00 -1.96
C ASN A 138 7.10 -5.65 -3.36
N TYR A 139 7.14 -4.87 -4.44
CA TYR A 139 7.11 -5.45 -5.80
C TYR A 139 8.24 -5.05 -6.75
N ASN A 140 9.21 -4.21 -6.39
CA ASN A 140 10.31 -3.89 -7.33
C ASN A 140 11.57 -3.21 -6.72
N LYS A 141 11.96 -3.56 -5.50
CA LYS A 141 13.29 -3.19 -5.01
C LYS A 141 14.17 -4.43 -4.92
N LYS A 142 15.38 -4.32 -5.45
CA LYS A 142 16.61 -4.94 -4.92
C LYS A 142 16.37 -5.26 -3.44
N LYS A 143 16.52 -6.52 -2.99
CA LYS A 143 16.20 -6.98 -1.62
C LYS A 143 16.55 -5.85 -0.65
N ASP A 144 15.52 -5.21 -0.09
CA ASP A 144 15.69 -3.96 0.66
C ASP A 144 16.76 -4.20 1.74
N GLU A 145 17.66 -3.26 1.99
CA GLU A 145 18.76 -3.44 2.98
C GLU A 145 18.19 -3.87 4.34
N LEU A 146 16.99 -3.39 4.65
CA LEU A 146 16.20 -3.80 5.82
C LEU A 146 15.71 -5.25 5.74
N SER A 147 15.29 -5.74 4.57
CA SER A 147 14.86 -7.14 4.39
C SER A 147 16.03 -8.11 4.55
N GLU A 148 17.21 -7.76 4.02
CA GLU A 148 18.44 -8.53 4.23
C GLU A 148 18.84 -8.54 5.71
N TYR A 149 18.78 -7.39 6.37
CA TYR A 149 19.02 -7.29 7.80
C TYR A 149 18.02 -8.09 8.65
N ILE A 150 16.72 -8.06 8.30
CA ILE A 150 15.69 -8.83 9.01
C ILE A 150 15.98 -10.33 8.92
N ASP A 151 16.42 -10.82 7.77
CA ASP A 151 16.80 -12.23 7.62
C ASP A 151 17.99 -12.58 8.54
N LEU A 152 19.06 -11.79 8.49
CA LEU A 152 20.23 -11.96 9.36
C LEU A 152 19.87 -11.91 10.86
N PHE A 153 18.98 -10.99 11.25
CA PHE A 153 18.49 -10.87 12.61
C PHE A 153 17.67 -12.09 13.05
N VAL A 154 16.76 -12.57 12.19
CA VAL A 154 15.93 -13.73 12.49
C VAL A 154 16.81 -14.97 12.64
N ASP A 155 17.76 -15.19 11.73
CA ASP A 155 18.67 -16.33 11.77
C ASP A 155 19.51 -16.33 13.05
N TYR A 156 20.22 -15.23 13.33
CA TYR A 156 21.04 -15.11 14.55
C TYR A 156 20.21 -15.29 15.83
N THR A 157 19.05 -14.65 15.92
CA THR A 157 18.22 -14.74 17.13
C THR A 157 17.65 -16.14 17.32
N THR A 158 17.36 -16.85 16.22
CA THR A 158 16.89 -18.24 16.27
C THR A 158 17.97 -19.19 16.75
N GLU A 159 19.19 -19.06 16.22
CA GLU A 159 20.33 -19.90 16.61
C GLU A 159 20.73 -19.69 18.08
N ASN A 160 20.66 -18.44 18.56
CA ASN A 160 21.09 -18.06 19.90
C ASN A 160 19.91 -17.89 20.88
N ILE A 161 18.74 -18.43 20.55
CA ILE A 161 17.50 -18.12 21.28
C ILE A 161 17.55 -18.50 22.75
N LEU A 162 18.24 -19.59 23.11
CA LEU A 162 18.38 -20.05 24.49
C LEU A 162 19.42 -19.23 25.26
N GLU A 163 20.39 -18.63 24.58
CA GLU A 163 21.37 -17.73 25.20
C GLU A 163 20.74 -16.35 25.46
N LEU A 164 20.01 -15.83 24.46
CA LEU A 164 19.27 -14.58 24.54
C LEU A 164 18.09 -14.67 25.50
N PHE A 165 17.41 -15.82 25.56
CA PHE A 165 16.27 -16.08 26.44
C PHE A 165 16.45 -17.40 27.22
N PRO A 166 17.24 -17.40 28.31
CA PRO A 166 17.54 -18.63 29.07
C PRO A 166 16.31 -19.33 29.67
N LYS A 167 15.23 -18.58 29.87
CA LYS A 167 13.96 -19.15 30.35
C LYS A 167 13.21 -19.75 29.17
N LYS A 168 12.95 -21.06 29.22
CA LYS A 168 12.21 -21.79 28.19
C LYS A 168 10.93 -21.10 27.73
N ASN A 169 10.12 -20.59 28.67
CA ASN A 169 8.89 -19.87 28.34
C ASN A 169 9.15 -18.55 27.58
N ASP A 170 10.23 -17.84 27.92
CA ASP A 170 10.58 -16.58 27.25
C ASP A 170 11.13 -16.85 25.85
N ALA A 171 11.94 -17.91 25.68
CA ALA A 171 12.41 -18.38 24.38
C ALA A 171 11.26 -18.81 23.46
N GLN A 172 10.26 -19.51 23.98
CA GLN A 172 9.08 -19.90 23.21
C GLN A 172 8.28 -18.69 22.71
N ILE A 173 8.15 -17.64 23.55
CA ILE A 173 7.50 -16.39 23.13
C ILE A 173 8.34 -15.66 22.08
N ALA A 174 9.67 -15.65 22.24
CA ALA A 174 10.57 -15.05 21.28
C ALA A 174 10.48 -15.75 19.92
N ASP A 175 10.48 -17.09 19.89
CA ASP A 175 10.36 -17.87 18.66
C ASP A 175 9.01 -17.63 17.96
N ALA A 176 7.92 -17.55 18.73
CA ALA A 176 6.60 -17.20 18.20
C ALA A 176 6.56 -15.80 17.58
N ILE A 177 7.33 -14.85 18.12
CA ILE A 177 7.50 -13.52 17.51
C ILE A 177 8.34 -13.62 16.23
N LEU A 178 9.44 -14.40 16.24
CA LEU A 178 10.29 -14.60 15.06
C LEU A 178 9.55 -15.30 13.92
N GLU A 179 8.62 -16.21 14.21
CA GLU A 179 7.73 -16.84 13.22
C GLU A 179 6.94 -15.80 12.41
N LEU A 180 6.51 -14.70 13.03
CA LEU A 180 5.87 -13.60 12.30
C LEU A 180 6.82 -12.94 11.29
N PHE A 181 8.09 -12.77 11.65
CA PHE A 181 9.12 -12.24 10.75
C PHE A 181 9.48 -13.21 9.62
N ARG A 182 9.46 -14.53 9.88
CA ARG A 182 9.64 -15.57 8.84
C ARG A 182 8.49 -15.55 7.82
N LYS A 183 7.26 -15.28 8.27
CA LYS A 183 6.05 -15.22 7.41
C LYS A 183 5.72 -13.82 6.89
N ARG A 184 6.60 -12.83 7.10
CA ARG A 184 6.34 -11.42 6.82
C ARG A 184 5.89 -11.11 5.39
N GLU A 185 6.32 -11.90 4.40
CA GLU A 185 5.94 -11.70 2.99
C GLU A 185 4.49 -12.12 2.69
N VAL A 186 3.94 -13.02 3.49
CA VAL A 186 2.58 -13.58 3.31
C VAL A 186 1.59 -12.98 4.32
N LEU A 187 2.06 -12.31 5.36
CA LEU A 187 1.20 -11.65 6.34
C LEU A 187 0.49 -10.44 5.70
N GLU A 188 -0.83 -10.57 5.54
CA GLU A 188 -1.67 -9.48 5.00
C GLU A 188 -2.08 -8.45 6.07
N VAL A 189 -2.02 -8.81 7.37
CA VAL A 189 -2.55 -7.99 8.48
C VAL A 189 -1.47 -7.69 9.51
N PHE A 190 -1.00 -6.43 9.54
CA PHE A 190 -0.04 -5.91 10.53
C PHE A 190 -0.72 -5.14 11.67
N ASN A 191 -1.93 -5.58 12.07
CA ASN A 191 -2.63 -4.97 13.20
C ASN A 191 -2.05 -5.52 14.51
N LYS A 192 -1.67 -4.63 15.44
CA LYS A 192 -1.10 -5.03 16.74
C LYS A 192 -1.96 -6.06 17.49
N LYS A 193 -3.29 -5.91 17.50
CA LYS A 193 -4.18 -6.90 18.16
C LYS A 193 -4.15 -8.25 17.43
N ALA A 194 -4.18 -8.25 16.10
CA ALA A 194 -4.12 -9.47 15.29
C ALA A 194 -2.79 -10.22 15.49
N LEU A 195 -1.66 -9.51 15.50
CA LEU A 195 -0.35 -10.10 15.76
C LEU A 195 -0.27 -10.70 17.18
N TYR A 196 -0.84 -10.02 18.18
CA TYR A 196 -0.90 -10.55 19.55
C TYR A 196 -1.82 -11.77 19.66
N ILE A 197 -2.91 -11.83 18.90
CA ILE A 197 -3.77 -13.02 18.83
C ILE A 197 -2.99 -14.19 18.21
N TYR A 198 -2.31 -13.95 17.09
CA TYR A 198 -1.50 -14.97 16.42
C TYR A 198 -0.40 -15.54 17.31
N ILE A 199 0.33 -14.67 18.04
CA ILE A 199 1.33 -15.12 19.02
C ILE A 199 0.68 -15.96 20.12
N ARG A 200 -0.49 -15.56 20.64
CA ARG A 200 -1.20 -16.31 21.67
C ARG A 200 -1.72 -17.67 21.21
N GLU A 201 -2.08 -17.78 19.94
CA GLU A 201 -2.49 -19.05 19.32
C GLU A 201 -1.30 -20.02 19.20
N MET A 202 -0.08 -19.50 19.02
CA MET A 202 1.15 -20.31 19.00
C MET A 202 1.65 -20.67 20.41
N VAL A 203 1.57 -19.73 21.34
CA VAL A 203 2.05 -19.88 22.72
C VAL A 203 1.03 -19.26 23.67
N GLU A 204 0.42 -20.08 24.53
CA GLU A 204 -0.65 -19.67 25.43
C GLU A 204 -0.14 -18.72 26.54
N VAL A 205 -0.02 -17.42 26.22
CA VAL A 205 0.62 -16.42 27.10
C VAL A 205 -0.15 -15.11 27.22
N LYS A 206 0.02 -14.43 28.36
CA LYS A 206 -0.58 -13.10 28.59
C LYS A 206 0.19 -12.01 27.84
N THR A 207 -0.53 -10.99 27.36
CA THR A 207 0.04 -9.85 26.59
C THR A 207 1.20 -9.13 27.26
N PRO A 208 1.25 -8.91 28.59
CA PRO A 208 2.40 -8.26 29.22
C PRO A 208 3.72 -9.02 29.00
N LYS A 209 3.69 -10.35 28.93
CA LYS A 209 4.88 -11.15 28.63
C LYS A 209 5.30 -11.00 27.18
N ILE A 210 4.35 -11.02 26.24
CA ILE A 210 4.63 -10.79 24.82
C ILE A 210 5.32 -9.44 24.63
N THR A 211 4.77 -8.37 25.22
CA THR A 211 5.36 -7.02 25.13
C THR A 211 6.78 -7.00 25.68
N LYS A 212 7.01 -7.58 26.86
CA LYS A 212 8.35 -7.63 27.48
C LYS A 212 9.39 -8.32 26.60
N ILE A 213 9.02 -9.44 25.97
CA ILE A 213 9.92 -10.18 25.08
C ILE A 213 10.13 -9.42 23.76
N ALA A 214 9.08 -8.83 23.21
CA ALA A 214 9.16 -7.99 22.02
C ALA A 214 10.08 -6.77 22.23
N ASP A 215 10.02 -6.11 23.39
CA ASP A 215 10.89 -4.98 23.72
C ASP A 215 12.36 -5.42 23.76
N LYS A 216 12.66 -6.58 24.36
CA LYS A 216 14.03 -7.12 24.38
C LYS A 216 14.53 -7.48 22.98
N LEU A 217 13.68 -8.10 22.15
CA LEU A 217 14.01 -8.37 20.74
C LEU A 217 14.25 -7.07 19.97
N TYR A 218 13.47 -6.02 20.25
CA TYR A 218 13.62 -4.71 19.62
C TYR A 218 14.95 -4.04 20.01
N ASP A 219 15.39 -4.17 21.25
CA ASP A 219 16.70 -3.65 21.68
C ASP A 219 17.85 -4.34 20.93
N ILE A 220 17.79 -5.67 20.77
CA ILE A 220 18.76 -6.46 19.98
C ILE A 220 18.73 -6.06 18.51
N PHE A 221 17.51 -5.90 17.96
CA PHE A 221 17.31 -5.46 16.59
C PHE A 221 17.91 -4.08 16.35
N LYS A 222 17.63 -3.11 17.24
CA LYS A 222 18.05 -1.72 17.06
C LYS A 222 19.57 -1.56 17.16
N SER A 223 20.21 -2.22 18.12
CA SER A 223 21.67 -2.11 18.32
C SER A 223 22.45 -2.62 17.10
N ASN A 224 22.04 -3.76 16.55
CA ASN A 224 22.70 -4.37 15.41
C ASN A 224 22.34 -3.71 14.08
N TYR A 225 21.16 -3.08 13.97
CA TYR A 225 20.73 -2.41 12.74
C TYR A 225 21.52 -1.13 12.49
N ILE A 226 21.78 -0.34 13.55
CA ILE A 226 22.61 0.86 13.45
C ILE A 226 24.01 0.47 12.95
N HIS A 227 24.58 -0.61 13.49
CA HIS A 227 25.88 -1.10 13.04
C HIS A 227 25.88 -1.57 11.57
N PHE A 228 24.84 -2.30 11.17
CA PHE A 228 24.67 -2.78 9.80
C PHE A 228 24.58 -1.62 8.80
N LEU A 229 23.84 -0.55 9.12
CA LEU A 229 23.75 0.64 8.28
C LEU A 229 25.10 1.36 8.11
N GLU A 230 25.95 1.32 9.13
CA GLU A 230 27.26 1.98 9.11
C GLU A 230 28.34 1.15 8.39
N HIS A 231 28.27 -0.18 8.45
CA HIS A 231 29.38 -1.07 8.02
C HIS A 231 29.01 -2.10 6.95
N GLY A 232 27.72 -2.29 6.65
CA GLY A 232 27.22 -3.27 5.68
C GLY A 232 27.23 -4.73 6.18
N TYR A 233 27.53 -4.97 7.45
CA TYR A 233 27.47 -6.30 8.09
C TYR A 233 27.05 -6.19 9.56
N THR A 234 26.57 -7.28 10.14
CA THR A 234 26.11 -7.36 11.53
C THR A 234 27.22 -7.85 12.46
N ARG A 235 27.39 -7.21 13.62
CA ARG A 235 28.24 -7.70 14.72
C ARG A 235 27.36 -8.30 15.80
N PHE A 236 26.74 -9.42 15.45
CA PHE A 236 26.11 -10.24 16.46
C PHE A 236 27.24 -10.84 17.31
N GLN A 237 27.46 -10.26 18.49
CA GLN A 237 28.37 -10.77 19.50
C GLN A 237 27.70 -11.87 20.32
#